data_AF-A0A2G5T472-F1
#
_entry.id   AF-A0A2G5T472-F1
#
_cell.length_a   1.000
_cell.length_b   1.000
_cell.length_c   1.000
_cell.angle_alpha   90.00
_cell.angle_beta   90.00
_cell.angle_gamma   90.00
#
_symmetry.space_group_name_H-M   'P 1'
#
loop_
_entity.id
_entity.type
_entity.pdbx_description
1 polymer ?
#
loop_
_entity_poly.entity_id
_entity_poly.type
_entity_poly.pdbx_seq_one_letter_code
_entity_poly.pdbx_strand_id
1 'polypeptide(L)'
;MRATSKIERELTEKVNNNLLKLSYYARGPEEPHEDIDISQDEKYKIVQKNRVHFKEEMMPLMAFLLRTGTIEYFFAGTFYPHSEMLRTNKKYKIKSLRVDPSDEAGMMIMKGCDEKIIETVTISEISKEIPVEEIVAIPSLKSVKTWNLRNINHPITVLIFIAYWFTIDVEIGTKLNTQMFGYETFELITDFFSQRIEDQTDGKCTIRIDDRKRVTVTVTVIKVDEDLIVIEEFIVAEVHP
;
A
#
# COMPACT_ATOMS: atom_id res chain seq x y z
N MET A 1 21.92 -14.71 -24.67
CA MET A 1 20.45 -14.63 -24.77
C MET A 1 19.87 -15.87 -24.10
N ARG A 2 19.25 -15.76 -22.92
CA ARG A 2 18.56 -16.90 -22.30
C ARG A 2 17.32 -17.22 -23.15
N ALA A 3 17.13 -18.49 -23.47
CA ALA A 3 15.94 -18.95 -24.17
C ALA A 3 14.72 -18.73 -23.25
N THR A 4 13.72 -18.00 -23.72
CA THR A 4 12.44 -17.83 -23.03
C THR A 4 11.82 -19.20 -22.77
N SER A 5 11.48 -19.49 -21.51
CA SER A 5 10.84 -20.75 -21.15
C SER A 5 9.48 -20.87 -21.86
N LYS A 6 9.00 -22.09 -22.08
CA LYS A 6 7.68 -22.34 -22.70
C LYS A 6 6.56 -21.57 -21.97
N ILE A 7 6.67 -21.46 -20.65
CA ILE A 7 5.75 -20.72 -19.77
C ILE A 7 5.82 -19.21 -20.03
N GLU A 8 7.01 -18.63 -20.21
CA GLU A 8 7.15 -17.19 -20.53
C GLU A 8 6.49 -16.83 -21.86
N ARG A 9 6.59 -17.70 -22.88
CA ARG A 9 5.90 -17.51 -24.16
C ARG A 9 4.37 -17.55 -24.03
N GLU A 10 3.85 -18.59 -23.37
CA GLU A 10 2.40 -18.73 -23.13
C GLU A 10 1.83 -17.62 -22.25
N LEU A 11 2.62 -17.10 -21.31
CA LEU A 11 2.26 -15.95 -20.48
C LEU A 11 2.24 -14.66 -21.29
N THR A 12 3.23 -14.41 -22.15
CA THR A 12 3.31 -13.18 -22.96
C THR A 12 2.04 -12.95 -23.79
N GLU A 13 1.44 -14.01 -24.36
CA GLU A 13 0.20 -13.92 -25.12
C GLU A 13 -1.04 -13.59 -24.26
N LYS A 14 -1.03 -13.98 -22.98
CA LYS A 14 -2.10 -13.67 -22.02
C LYS A 14 -1.94 -12.33 -21.32
N VAL A 15 -0.69 -11.93 -21.00
CA VAL A 15 -0.34 -10.66 -20.36
C VAL A 15 -0.72 -9.46 -21.24
N ASN A 16 -0.61 -9.60 -22.56
CA ASN A 16 -1.00 -8.54 -23.50
C ASN A 16 -2.52 -8.28 -23.53
N ASN A 17 -3.35 -9.20 -23.03
CA ASN A 17 -4.81 -9.15 -23.16
C ASN A 17 -5.59 -9.12 -21.83
N ASN A 18 -4.96 -9.36 -20.67
CA ASN A 18 -5.67 -9.46 -19.37
C ASN A 18 -4.91 -8.81 -18.20
N LEU A 19 -5.68 -8.33 -17.22
CA LEU A 19 -5.20 -7.93 -15.90
C LEU A 19 -4.67 -9.13 -15.11
N LEU A 20 -3.45 -9.01 -14.59
CA LEU A 20 -2.79 -10.05 -13.79
C LEU A 20 -3.03 -9.79 -12.31
N LYS A 21 -3.57 -10.76 -11.58
CA LYS A 21 -3.75 -10.67 -10.13
C LYS A 21 -2.61 -11.33 -9.37
N LEU A 22 -1.48 -10.65 -9.24
CA LEU A 22 -0.31 -11.18 -8.55
C LEU A 22 -0.43 -11.09 -7.02
N SER A 23 -1.13 -12.06 -6.42
CA SER A 23 -1.36 -12.06 -4.98
C SER A 23 -0.26 -12.84 -4.25
N TYR A 24 0.66 -12.12 -3.60
CA TYR A 24 1.66 -12.70 -2.70
C TYR A 24 1.14 -12.61 -1.25
N TYR A 25 1.06 -13.73 -0.54
CA TYR A 25 0.65 -13.78 0.87
C TYR A 25 1.67 -14.55 1.72
N ALA A 26 2.55 -13.85 2.44
CA ALA A 26 3.26 -14.48 3.56
C ALA A 26 2.28 -14.62 4.74
N ARG A 27 1.84 -15.84 5.05
CA ARG A 27 1.03 -16.14 6.25
C ARG A 27 1.93 -16.65 7.37
N GLY A 28 2.32 -15.74 8.28
CA GLY A 28 2.70 -16.10 9.65
C GLY A 28 3.82 -17.17 9.80
N PRO A 29 3.89 -17.84 10.97
CA PRO A 29 4.96 -18.77 11.34
C PRO A 29 4.83 -20.18 10.72
N GLU A 30 3.79 -20.43 9.92
CA GLU A 30 3.76 -21.61 9.04
C GLU A 30 4.45 -21.20 7.72
N GLU A 31 5.27 -22.09 7.16
CA GLU A 31 6.23 -21.84 6.08
C GLU A 31 5.79 -20.76 5.04
N PRO A 32 6.66 -19.83 4.62
CA PRO A 32 6.28 -18.76 3.69
C PRO A 32 5.78 -19.35 2.38
N HIS A 33 4.46 -19.30 2.17
CA HIS A 33 3.85 -19.65 0.88
C HIS A 33 3.89 -18.42 -0.04
N GLU A 34 4.90 -18.38 -0.90
CA GLU A 34 5.02 -17.34 -1.92
C GLU A 34 4.31 -17.81 -3.20
N ASP A 35 3.16 -17.20 -3.50
CA ASP A 35 2.35 -17.55 -4.67
C ASP A 35 2.40 -16.42 -5.71
N ILE A 36 2.63 -16.78 -6.98
CA ILE A 36 2.36 -15.92 -8.14
C ILE A 36 1.10 -16.47 -8.79
N ASP A 37 0.03 -15.68 -8.74
CA ASP A 37 -1.24 -16.05 -9.37
C ASP A 37 -1.42 -15.27 -10.69
N ILE A 38 -1.47 -16.00 -11.80
CA ILE A 38 -1.58 -15.42 -13.14
C ILE A 38 -2.92 -15.86 -13.73
N SER A 39 -4.01 -15.31 -13.19
CA SER A 39 -5.45 -15.55 -13.48
C SER A 39 -6.15 -16.47 -12.46
N GLN A 40 -7.48 -16.42 -12.36
CA GLN A 40 -8.28 -17.28 -11.47
C GLN A 40 -8.17 -18.80 -11.77
N ASP A 41 -7.31 -19.21 -12.69
CA ASP A 41 -7.11 -20.59 -13.11
C ASP A 41 -5.89 -21.18 -12.38
N GLU A 42 -6.15 -22.17 -11.52
CA GLU A 42 -5.14 -22.83 -10.67
C GLU A 42 -3.90 -23.30 -11.43
N LYS A 43 -4.02 -23.59 -12.74
CA LYS A 43 -2.87 -24.07 -13.53
C LYS A 43 -1.78 -23.02 -13.72
N TYR A 44 -2.08 -21.75 -13.49
CA TYR A 44 -1.11 -20.66 -13.58
C TYR A 44 -0.61 -20.18 -12.22
N LYS A 45 -1.00 -20.88 -11.14
CA LYS A 45 -0.46 -20.67 -9.81
C LYS A 45 0.96 -21.22 -9.74
N ILE A 46 1.94 -20.34 -9.51
CA ILE A 46 3.33 -20.74 -9.27
C ILE A 46 3.60 -20.59 -7.79
N VAL A 47 3.82 -21.73 -7.13
CA VAL A 47 4.11 -21.84 -5.70
C VAL A 47 5.62 -21.95 -5.50
N GLN A 48 6.19 -21.18 -4.57
CA GLN A 48 7.58 -21.34 -4.18
C GLN A 48 7.83 -22.74 -3.58
N LYS A 49 8.75 -23.48 -4.18
CA LYS A 49 9.19 -24.80 -3.69
C LYS A 49 10.38 -24.71 -2.73
N ASN A 50 11.27 -23.75 -2.97
CA ASN A 50 12.46 -23.46 -2.17
C ASN A 50 13.08 -22.12 -2.61
N ARG A 51 14.13 -21.67 -1.91
CA ARG A 51 14.85 -20.41 -2.21
C ARG A 51 15.51 -20.38 -3.58
N VAL A 52 15.97 -21.51 -4.10
CA VAL A 52 16.60 -21.58 -5.43
C VAL A 52 15.55 -21.34 -6.51
N HIS A 53 14.41 -22.03 -6.43
CA HIS A 53 13.25 -21.83 -7.30
C HIS A 53 12.77 -20.38 -7.28
N PHE A 54 12.72 -19.76 -6.10
CA PHE A 54 12.38 -18.33 -5.98
C PHE A 54 13.34 -17.44 -6.77
N LYS A 55 14.65 -17.57 -6.52
CA LYS A 55 15.67 -16.72 -7.12
C LYS A 55 15.83 -16.94 -8.63
N GLU A 56 15.78 -18.19 -9.08
CA GLU A 56 16.14 -18.56 -10.45
C GLU A 56 14.95 -18.59 -11.42
N GLU A 57 13.73 -18.80 -10.92
CA GLU A 57 12.53 -18.93 -11.75
C GLU A 57 11.48 -17.86 -11.45
N MET A 58 11.09 -17.69 -10.18
CA MET A 58 10.01 -16.77 -9.81
C MET A 58 10.42 -15.29 -9.95
N MET A 59 11.64 -14.94 -9.53
CA MET A 59 12.14 -13.56 -9.59
C MET A 59 12.28 -13.04 -11.02
N PRO A 60 12.92 -13.77 -11.98
CA PRO A 60 12.94 -13.37 -13.38
C PRO A 60 11.55 -13.23 -13.98
N LEU A 61 10.63 -14.16 -13.66
CA LEU A 61 9.26 -14.08 -14.13
C LEU A 61 8.56 -12.83 -13.59
N MET A 62 8.70 -12.54 -12.30
CA MET A 62 8.13 -11.34 -11.68
C MET A 62 8.66 -10.06 -12.34
N ALA A 63 9.97 -9.98 -12.57
CA ALA A 63 10.59 -8.87 -13.29
C ALA A 63 10.04 -8.74 -14.72
N PHE A 64 9.81 -9.85 -15.41
CA PHE A 64 9.18 -9.86 -16.73
C PHE A 64 7.74 -9.34 -16.67
N LEU A 65 6.93 -9.82 -15.73
CA LEU A 65 5.52 -9.41 -15.56
C LEU A 65 5.41 -7.92 -15.22
N LEU A 66 6.25 -7.41 -14.30
CA LEU A 66 6.33 -5.99 -13.96
C LEU A 66 6.71 -5.09 -15.14
N ARG A 67 7.49 -5.60 -16.10
CA ARG A 67 7.93 -4.86 -17.29
C ARG A 67 6.93 -4.86 -18.44
N THR A 68 6.00 -5.82 -18.45
CA THR A 68 5.16 -6.12 -19.62
C THR A 68 3.67 -6.04 -19.34
N GLY A 69 3.23 -6.34 -18.12
CA GLY A 69 1.84 -6.46 -17.75
C GLY A 69 1.28 -5.29 -16.94
N THR A 70 -0.03 -5.37 -16.69
CA THR A 70 -0.72 -4.57 -15.67
C THR A 70 -1.05 -5.48 -14.50
N ILE A 71 -0.63 -5.08 -13.31
CA ILE A 71 -0.71 -5.86 -12.09
C ILE A 71 -1.81 -5.27 -11.21
N GLU A 72 -2.82 -6.08 -10.90
CA GLU A 72 -3.94 -5.67 -10.06
C GLU A 72 -3.49 -5.44 -8.61
N TYR A 73 -2.76 -6.40 -8.06
CA TYR A 73 -2.25 -6.36 -6.68
C TYR A 73 -0.78 -6.78 -6.69
N PHE A 74 0.06 -6.09 -5.91
CA PHE A 74 1.47 -6.41 -5.77
C PHE A 74 1.92 -6.16 -4.32
N PHE A 75 2.64 -7.10 -3.70
CA PHE A 75 3.19 -6.94 -2.35
C PHE A 75 4.71 -6.98 -2.38
N ALA A 76 5.34 -5.85 -2.09
CA ALA A 76 6.78 -5.62 -2.26
C ALA A 76 7.67 -6.19 -1.13
N GLY A 77 7.12 -6.45 0.05
CA GLY A 77 7.90 -6.66 1.29
C GLY A 77 8.80 -7.89 1.33
N THR A 78 8.77 -8.74 0.30
CA THR A 78 9.48 -10.03 0.27
C THR A 78 10.55 -10.11 -0.80
N PHE A 79 10.73 -9.04 -1.57
CA PHE A 79 11.71 -9.00 -2.65
C PHE A 79 13.08 -8.50 -2.21
N TYR A 80 13.26 -8.10 -0.96
CA TYR A 80 14.58 -7.88 -0.38
C TYR A 80 15.25 -9.24 -0.13
N PRO A 81 16.48 -9.51 -0.65
CA PRO A 81 17.46 -8.61 -1.25
C PRO A 81 17.56 -8.63 -2.79
N HIS A 82 16.57 -9.17 -3.50
CA HIS A 82 16.57 -9.32 -4.96
C HIS A 82 15.91 -8.15 -5.72
N SER A 83 15.68 -7.02 -5.05
CA SER A 83 15.02 -5.82 -5.61
C SER A 83 15.72 -5.26 -6.85
N GLU A 84 17.05 -5.38 -6.96
CA GLU A 84 17.81 -4.99 -8.15
C GLU A 84 17.30 -5.63 -9.44
N MET A 85 16.81 -6.87 -9.38
CA MET A 85 16.27 -7.56 -10.56
C MET A 85 14.97 -6.94 -11.06
N LEU A 86 14.26 -6.22 -10.18
CA LEU A 86 13.02 -5.54 -10.49
C LEU A 86 13.26 -4.19 -11.17
N ARG A 87 14.46 -3.59 -11.02
CA ARG A 87 14.80 -2.30 -11.63
C ARG A 87 14.53 -2.30 -13.14
N THR A 88 13.90 -1.23 -13.59
CA THR A 88 13.51 -1.00 -14.98
C THR A 88 13.35 0.49 -15.24
N ASN A 89 13.63 0.92 -16.47
CA ASN A 89 13.39 2.29 -16.91
C ASN A 89 11.91 2.54 -17.29
N LYS A 90 11.10 1.48 -17.34
CA LYS A 90 9.65 1.58 -17.58
C LYS A 90 8.92 1.71 -16.26
N LYS A 91 7.90 2.56 -16.20
CA LYS A 91 7.02 2.65 -15.04
C LYS A 91 6.26 1.33 -14.83
N TYR A 92 6.09 0.92 -13.58
CA TYR A 92 5.30 -0.24 -13.20
C TYR A 92 3.80 0.10 -13.32
N LYS A 93 3.05 -0.74 -14.04
CA LYS A 93 1.58 -0.62 -14.13
C LYS A 93 0.93 -1.42 -13.01
N ILE A 94 1.06 -0.94 -11.78
CA ILE A 94 0.49 -1.58 -10.58
C ILE A 94 -0.71 -0.76 -10.12
N LYS A 95 -1.88 -1.39 -9.94
CA LYS A 95 -3.08 -0.72 -9.42
C LYS A 95 -3.15 -0.67 -7.90
N SER A 96 -2.82 -1.77 -7.23
CA SER A 96 -2.77 -1.86 -5.77
C SER A 96 -1.39 -2.33 -5.30
N LEU A 97 -0.68 -1.48 -4.58
CA LEU A 97 0.64 -1.77 -4.03
C LEU A 97 0.55 -1.96 -2.52
N ARG A 98 1.10 -3.05 -2.00
CA ARG A 98 1.44 -3.20 -0.58
C ARG A 98 2.95 -3.15 -0.42
N VAL A 99 3.46 -2.37 0.51
CA VAL A 99 4.90 -2.13 0.65
C VAL A 99 5.29 -1.81 2.09
N ASP A 100 6.50 -2.20 2.47
CA ASP A 100 7.18 -1.65 3.65
C ASP A 100 8.11 -0.52 3.15
N PRO A 101 7.80 0.75 3.46
CA PRO A 101 8.58 1.88 2.99
C PRO A 101 9.87 2.11 3.79
N SER A 102 10.10 1.36 4.87
CA SER A 102 11.35 1.43 5.64
C SER A 102 12.53 0.75 4.93
N ASP A 103 12.26 -0.02 3.86
CA ASP A 103 13.24 -0.62 2.96
C ASP A 103 13.43 0.23 1.69
N GLU A 104 14.68 0.39 1.26
CA GLU A 104 15.05 1.06 0.01
C GLU A 104 14.33 0.42 -1.19
N ALA A 105 14.16 -0.90 -1.20
CA ALA A 105 13.42 -1.59 -2.25
C ALA A 105 11.95 -1.14 -2.31
N GLY A 106 11.32 -0.94 -1.15
CA GLY A 106 9.95 -0.45 -1.06
C GLY A 106 9.80 0.95 -1.64
N MET A 107 10.70 1.87 -1.24
CA MET A 107 10.74 3.23 -1.78
C MET A 107 11.01 3.24 -3.30
N MET A 108 11.93 2.39 -3.78
CA MET A 108 12.23 2.25 -5.20
C MET A 108 10.99 1.83 -6.01
N ILE A 109 10.21 0.86 -5.51
CA ILE A 109 9.02 0.37 -6.20
C ILE A 109 7.93 1.45 -6.25
N MET A 110 7.68 2.14 -5.12
CA MET A 110 6.74 3.27 -5.08
C MET A 110 7.10 4.36 -6.10
N LYS A 111 8.37 4.78 -6.14
CA LYS A 111 8.88 5.78 -7.10
C LYS A 111 8.75 5.33 -8.56
N GLY A 112 8.74 4.02 -8.81
CA GLY A 112 8.65 3.44 -10.16
C GLY A 112 7.23 3.25 -10.69
N CYS A 113 6.18 3.44 -9.89
CA CYS A 113 4.79 3.24 -10.32
C CYS A 113 4.32 4.29 -11.34
N ASP A 114 3.39 3.90 -12.21
CA ASP A 114 2.68 4.81 -13.11
C ASP A 114 1.53 5.51 -12.37
N GLU A 115 1.63 6.84 -12.23
CA GLU A 115 0.63 7.70 -11.57
C GLU A 115 -0.79 7.54 -12.14
N LYS A 116 -0.93 7.16 -13.41
CA LYS A 116 -2.27 7.03 -14.01
C LYS A 116 -2.93 5.69 -13.71
N ILE A 117 -2.19 4.74 -13.14
CA ILE A 117 -2.63 3.37 -12.91
C ILE A 117 -2.75 3.05 -11.43
N ILE A 118 -1.85 3.57 -10.59
CA ILE A 118 -1.88 3.29 -9.15
C ILE A 118 -3.11 3.94 -8.50
N GLU A 119 -3.96 3.11 -7.89
CA GLU A 119 -5.22 3.51 -7.28
C GLU A 119 -5.16 3.34 -5.75
N THR A 120 -4.47 2.30 -5.28
CA THR A 120 -4.39 1.93 -3.87
C THR A 120 -2.95 1.71 -3.42
N VAL A 121 -2.58 2.29 -2.28
CA VAL A 121 -1.31 2.05 -1.59
C VAL A 121 -1.58 1.56 -0.18
N THR A 122 -0.98 0.43 0.19
CA THR A 122 -1.01 -0.14 1.54
C THR A 122 0.39 -0.12 2.13
N ILE A 123 0.57 0.62 3.21
CA ILE A 123 1.81 0.70 3.97
C ILE A 123 1.60 -0.04 5.29
N SER A 124 2.61 -0.78 5.74
CA SER A 124 2.60 -1.41 7.06
C SER A 124 3.78 -0.90 7.87
N GLU A 125 3.52 -0.43 9.08
CA GLU A 125 4.56 -0.03 10.03
C GLU A 125 4.91 -1.24 10.91
N ILE A 126 6.04 -1.88 10.65
CA ILE A 126 6.40 -3.11 11.38
C ILE A 126 7.46 -2.84 12.43
N SER A 127 8.50 -2.07 12.10
CA SER A 127 9.68 -1.94 12.95
C SER A 127 10.25 -0.53 13.08
N LYS A 128 9.92 0.36 12.15
CA LYS A 128 10.46 1.72 12.08
C LYS A 128 9.38 2.70 11.67
N GLU A 129 9.51 3.93 12.14
CA GLU A 129 8.71 5.05 11.70
C GLU A 129 8.77 5.18 10.17
N ILE A 130 7.59 5.38 9.58
CA ILE A 130 7.43 5.54 8.14
C ILE A 130 7.90 6.94 7.73
N PRO A 131 8.73 7.10 6.68
CA PRO A 131 9.14 8.41 6.19
C PRO A 131 8.01 9.09 5.40
N VAL A 132 6.96 9.53 6.08
CA VAL A 132 5.70 10.00 5.46
C VAL A 132 5.95 11.14 4.48
N GLU A 133 6.77 12.13 4.87
CA GLU A 133 7.13 13.29 4.03
C GLU A 133 7.72 12.86 2.69
N GLU A 134 8.59 11.86 2.70
CA GLU A 134 9.20 11.35 1.47
C GLU A 134 8.16 10.66 0.59
N ILE A 135 7.23 9.91 1.19
CA ILE A 135 6.21 9.11 0.51
C ILE A 135 5.18 10.00 -0.17
N VAL A 136 4.61 10.97 0.57
CA VAL A 136 3.60 11.90 0.03
C VAL A 136 4.18 12.85 -1.02
N ALA A 137 5.49 13.07 -0.99
CA ALA A 137 6.20 13.82 -2.03
C ALA A 137 6.41 13.02 -3.33
N ILE A 138 6.23 11.70 -3.33
CA ILE A 138 6.45 10.86 -4.53
C ILE A 138 5.43 11.26 -5.61
N PRO A 139 5.88 11.70 -6.81
CA PRO A 139 4.97 12.14 -7.87
C PRO A 139 4.00 11.04 -8.35
N SER A 140 4.45 9.78 -8.38
CA SER A 140 3.63 8.64 -8.79
C SER A 140 2.42 8.41 -7.88
N LEU A 141 2.44 8.92 -6.64
CA LEU A 141 1.42 8.63 -5.63
C LEU A 141 0.39 9.75 -5.45
N LYS A 142 0.52 10.88 -6.15
CA LYS A 142 -0.36 12.05 -5.99
C LYS A 142 -1.83 11.80 -6.34
N SER A 143 -2.09 10.82 -7.21
CA SER A 143 -3.41 10.42 -7.71
C SER A 143 -3.98 9.19 -7.00
N VAL A 144 -3.29 8.67 -5.98
CA VAL A 144 -3.75 7.51 -5.21
C VAL A 144 -5.04 7.88 -4.49
N LYS A 145 -6.09 7.10 -4.75
CA LYS A 145 -7.42 7.31 -4.18
C LYS A 145 -7.59 6.65 -2.82
N THR A 146 -6.90 5.54 -2.59
CA THR A 146 -7.02 4.80 -1.33
C THR A 146 -5.66 4.55 -0.70
N TRP A 147 -5.46 5.11 0.48
CA TRP A 147 -4.31 4.85 1.34
C TRP A 147 -4.75 3.93 2.48
N ASN A 148 -4.01 2.84 2.70
CA ASN A 148 -4.23 1.93 3.82
C ASN A 148 -2.96 1.89 4.67
N LEU A 149 -3.02 2.44 5.87
CA LEU A 149 -1.95 2.40 6.85
C LEU A 149 -2.27 1.30 7.87
N ARG A 150 -1.46 0.25 7.91
CA ARG A 150 -1.68 -0.91 8.79
C ARG A 150 -0.63 -1.00 9.88
N ASN A 151 -1.05 -1.48 11.04
CA ASN A 151 -0.19 -1.67 12.20
C ASN A 151 0.57 -0.39 12.60
N ILE A 152 -0.06 0.78 12.42
CA ILE A 152 0.60 2.04 12.75
C ILE A 152 0.76 2.15 14.25
N ASN A 153 2.00 2.37 14.68
CA ASN A 153 2.37 2.50 16.09
C ASN A 153 2.61 3.96 16.48
N HIS A 154 2.84 4.84 15.50
CA HIS A 154 3.09 6.26 15.73
C HIS A 154 1.91 7.10 15.20
N PRO A 155 1.05 7.68 16.09
CA PRO A 155 -0.07 8.54 15.69
C PRO A 155 0.32 9.71 14.78
N ILE A 156 1.55 10.24 14.95
CA ILE A 156 2.08 11.32 14.12
C ILE A 156 2.06 11.00 12.63
N THR A 157 2.23 9.73 12.25
CA THR A 157 2.14 9.25 10.86
C THR A 157 0.80 9.64 10.23
N VAL A 158 -0.31 9.43 10.95
CA VAL A 158 -1.66 9.75 10.47
C VAL A 158 -1.85 11.26 10.34
N LEU A 159 -1.39 12.01 11.35
CA LEU A 159 -1.46 13.47 11.36
C LEU A 159 -0.74 14.08 10.16
N ILE A 160 0.47 13.60 9.87
CA ILE A 160 1.27 14.08 8.73
C ILE A 160 0.57 13.73 7.41
N PHE A 161 0.03 12.52 7.25
CA PHE A 161 -0.72 12.15 6.05
C PHE A 161 -1.91 13.09 5.79
N ILE A 162 -2.73 13.36 6.81
CA ILE A 162 -3.89 14.27 6.70
C ILE A 162 -3.42 15.71 6.45
N ALA A 163 -2.36 16.17 7.11
CA ALA A 163 -1.83 17.52 6.92
C ALA A 163 -1.30 17.73 5.49
N TYR A 164 -0.66 16.73 4.90
CA TYR A 164 -0.16 16.81 3.53
C TYR A 164 -1.25 16.89 2.48
N TRP A 165 -2.44 16.35 2.73
CA TRP A 165 -3.58 16.53 1.84
C TRP A 165 -3.95 18.00 1.62
N PHE A 166 -3.67 18.86 2.60
CA PHE A 166 -3.87 20.30 2.46
C PHE A 166 -2.84 20.95 1.54
N THR A 167 -1.64 20.39 1.45
CA THR A 167 -0.54 20.97 0.66
C THR A 167 -0.57 20.51 -0.80
N ILE A 168 -1.06 19.30 -1.07
CA ILE A 168 -1.09 18.72 -2.42
C ILE A 168 -2.42 18.92 -3.16
N ASP A 169 -3.37 19.65 -2.56
CA ASP A 169 -4.74 19.82 -3.07
C ASP A 169 -5.39 18.47 -3.45
N VAL A 170 -5.44 17.55 -2.48
CA VAL A 170 -5.86 16.16 -2.70
C VAL A 170 -7.21 16.06 -3.42
N GLU A 171 -7.36 15.04 -4.28
CA GLU A 171 -8.59 14.80 -5.02
C GLU A 171 -9.78 14.49 -4.09
N ILE A 172 -10.98 14.96 -4.47
CA ILE A 172 -12.22 14.62 -3.77
C ILE A 172 -12.44 13.11 -3.89
N GLY A 173 -12.90 12.48 -2.80
CA GLY A 173 -13.11 11.05 -2.71
C GLY A 173 -11.86 10.24 -2.36
N THR A 174 -10.70 10.89 -2.17
CA THR A 174 -9.52 10.21 -1.61
C THR A 174 -9.80 9.78 -0.16
N LYS A 175 -9.35 8.58 0.19
CA LYS A 175 -9.56 7.92 1.48
C LYS A 175 -8.24 7.50 2.10
N LEU A 176 -8.15 7.64 3.42
CA LEU A 176 -7.09 7.11 4.28
C LEU A 176 -7.74 6.23 5.32
N ASN A 177 -7.41 4.94 5.27
CA ASN A 177 -7.84 3.96 6.26
C ASN A 177 -6.62 3.61 7.11
N THR A 178 -6.72 3.83 8.41
CA THR A 178 -5.65 3.50 9.36
C THR A 178 -6.14 2.50 10.38
N GLN A 179 -5.31 1.51 10.67
CA GLN A 179 -5.44 0.59 11.79
C GLN A 179 -4.31 0.88 12.77
N MET A 180 -4.66 1.25 14.00
CA MET A 180 -3.74 1.68 15.05
C MET A 180 -3.96 0.90 16.34
N PHE A 181 -2.90 0.77 17.13
CA PHE A 181 -2.96 0.23 18.48
C PHE A 181 -2.59 1.33 19.48
N GLY A 182 -3.47 1.62 20.45
CA GLY A 182 -3.22 2.64 21.46
C GLY A 182 -4.45 3.45 21.83
N TYR A 183 -4.24 4.40 22.74
CA TYR A 183 -5.24 5.31 23.26
C TYR A 183 -5.01 6.72 22.70
N GLU A 184 -6.09 7.48 22.47
CA GLU A 184 -6.13 8.93 22.25
C GLU A 184 -5.79 9.46 20.85
N THR A 185 -5.87 8.66 19.78
CA THR A 185 -5.57 9.21 18.43
C THR A 185 -6.62 10.24 17.99
N PHE A 186 -7.88 10.09 18.40
CA PHE A 186 -8.91 11.06 18.06
C PHE A 186 -8.63 12.42 18.70
N GLU A 187 -8.29 12.44 20.00
CA GLU A 187 -7.92 13.63 20.76
C GLU A 187 -6.72 14.33 20.13
N LEU A 188 -5.68 13.56 19.77
CA LEU A 188 -4.49 14.07 19.07
C LEU A 188 -4.85 14.73 17.73
N ILE A 189 -5.75 14.11 16.94
CA ILE A 189 -6.24 14.70 15.69
C ILE A 189 -6.98 16.01 15.97
N THR A 190 -7.86 16.01 16.98
CA THR A 190 -8.66 17.20 17.29
C THR A 190 -7.80 18.36 17.79
N ASP A 191 -6.78 18.08 18.60
CA ASP A 191 -5.86 19.09 19.11
C ASP A 191 -4.99 19.67 17.97
N PHE A 192 -4.42 18.78 17.14
CA PHE A 192 -3.55 19.16 16.04
C PHE A 192 -4.26 20.03 14.99
N PHE A 193 -5.53 19.74 14.70
CA PHE A 193 -6.34 20.46 13.71
C PHE A 193 -7.34 21.45 14.33
N SER A 194 -7.24 21.76 15.62
CA SER A 194 -8.23 22.56 16.39
C SER A 194 -8.71 23.84 15.69
N GLN A 195 -7.81 24.59 15.05
CA GLN A 195 -8.13 25.84 14.35
C GLN A 195 -8.88 25.66 13.01
N ARG A 196 -9.04 24.42 12.56
CA ARG A 196 -9.66 24.03 11.28
C ARG A 196 -10.89 23.15 11.47
N ILE A 197 -11.23 22.76 12.70
CA ILE A 197 -12.43 21.96 12.98
C ILE A 197 -13.67 22.84 12.82
N GLU A 198 -14.63 22.36 12.05
CA GLU A 198 -15.92 23.02 11.89
C GLU A 198 -17.05 22.33 12.63
N ASP A 199 -16.96 21.00 12.77
CA ASP A 199 -17.93 20.17 13.45
C ASP A 199 -17.21 19.00 14.13
N GLN A 200 -17.68 18.64 15.32
CA GLN A 200 -17.14 17.56 16.13
C GLN A 200 -18.25 16.89 16.93
N THR A 201 -18.28 15.56 16.87
CA THR A 201 -19.08 14.68 17.73
C THR A 201 -18.17 13.62 18.33
N ASP A 202 -18.74 12.75 19.19
CA ASP A 202 -18.01 11.60 19.73
C ASP A 202 -17.48 10.72 18.58
N GLY A 203 -16.14 10.59 18.50
CA GLY A 203 -15.46 9.76 17.50
C GLY A 203 -15.52 10.27 16.05
N LYS A 204 -15.95 11.52 15.80
CA LYS A 204 -15.97 12.09 14.44
C LYS A 204 -15.69 13.59 14.45
N CYS A 205 -14.84 14.06 13.53
CA CYS A 205 -14.62 15.48 13.32
C CYS A 205 -14.52 15.83 11.82
N THR A 206 -14.88 17.07 11.49
CA THR A 206 -14.77 17.63 10.13
C THR A 206 -13.74 18.74 10.11
N ILE A 207 -12.70 18.58 9.30
CA ILE A 207 -11.55 19.48 9.21
C ILE A 207 -11.59 20.24 7.88
N ARG A 208 -11.52 21.57 7.93
CA ARG A 208 -11.40 22.43 6.74
C ARG A 208 -10.05 22.29 6.05
N ILE A 209 -10.06 21.96 4.75
CA ILE A 209 -8.89 22.11 3.89
C ILE A 209 -8.83 23.56 3.38
N ASP A 210 -9.87 23.95 2.66
CA ASP A 210 -10.10 25.28 2.06
C ASP A 210 -11.62 25.56 1.95
N ASP A 211 -12.00 26.57 1.17
CA ASP A 211 -13.42 26.96 1.00
C ASP A 211 -14.28 25.94 0.22
N ARG A 212 -13.65 24.93 -0.40
CA ARG A 212 -14.28 23.96 -1.32
C ARG A 212 -14.06 22.50 -0.92
N LYS A 213 -13.27 22.22 0.11
CA LYS A 213 -12.93 20.86 0.52
C LYS A 213 -12.87 20.69 2.03
N ARG A 214 -13.36 19.54 2.47
CA ARG A 214 -13.38 19.07 3.86
C ARG A 214 -12.73 17.70 3.97
N VAL A 215 -12.07 17.42 5.09
CA VAL A 215 -11.74 16.04 5.49
C VAL A 215 -12.67 15.65 6.63
N THR A 216 -13.46 14.60 6.43
CA THR A 216 -14.19 13.95 7.53
C THR A 216 -13.31 12.87 8.11
N VAL A 217 -12.98 12.96 9.40
CA VAL A 217 -12.28 11.91 10.14
C VAL A 217 -13.29 11.20 11.03
N THR A 218 -13.38 9.88 10.89
CA THR A 218 -14.16 9.01 11.76
C THR A 218 -13.22 8.04 12.46
N VAL A 219 -13.33 7.93 13.78
CA VAL A 219 -12.57 6.99 14.61
C VAL A 219 -13.53 5.97 15.20
N THR A 220 -13.26 4.69 14.94
CA THR A 220 -13.98 3.57 15.53
C THR A 220 -13.04 2.83 16.47
N VAL A 221 -13.43 2.75 17.75
CA VAL A 221 -12.65 2.08 18.79
C VAL A 221 -13.19 0.66 19.00
N ILE A 222 -12.33 -0.34 18.90
CA ILE A 222 -12.64 -1.75 19.16
C ILE A 222 -11.78 -2.24 20.32
N LYS A 223 -12.42 -2.73 21.39
CA LYS A 223 -11.73 -3.37 22.51
C LYS A 223 -11.51 -4.84 22.17
N VAL A 224 -10.25 -5.27 22.07
CA VAL A 224 -9.89 -6.59 21.55
C VAL A 224 -9.74 -7.63 22.67
N ASP A 225 -9.30 -7.23 23.86
CA ASP A 225 -9.10 -8.13 25.00
C ASP A 225 -9.38 -7.39 26.33
N GLU A 226 -10.04 -8.06 27.28
CA GLU A 226 -10.40 -7.50 28.59
C GLU A 226 -9.31 -7.67 29.64
N ASP A 227 -8.44 -8.67 29.47
CA ASP A 227 -7.36 -9.03 30.40
C ASP A 227 -6.03 -8.38 30.02
N LEU A 228 -5.80 -8.17 28.71
CA LEU A 228 -4.80 -7.26 28.17
C LEU A 228 -5.56 -6.13 27.46
N ILE A 229 -5.54 -4.93 28.02
CA ILE A 229 -6.19 -3.78 27.39
C ILE A 229 -5.48 -3.44 26.08
N VAL A 230 -5.88 -4.09 24.99
CA VAL A 230 -5.50 -3.77 23.62
C VAL A 230 -6.69 -3.05 23.01
N ILE A 231 -6.53 -1.75 22.81
CA ILE A 231 -7.47 -0.94 22.05
C ILE A 231 -6.96 -0.82 20.63
N GLU A 232 -7.82 -1.18 19.69
CA GLU A 232 -7.61 -1.01 18.28
C GLU A 232 -8.48 0.14 17.77
N GLU A 233 -7.86 1.11 17.11
CA GLU A 233 -8.54 2.26 16.53
C GLU A 233 -8.50 2.18 15.01
N PHE A 234 -9.68 2.29 14.40
CA PHE A 234 -9.85 2.38 12.96
C PHE A 234 -10.20 3.81 12.59
N ILE A 235 -9.30 4.46 11.86
CA ILE A 235 -9.44 5.84 11.45
C ILE A 235 -9.74 5.86 9.95
N VAL A 236 -10.84 6.49 9.58
CA VAL A 236 -11.19 6.73 8.18
C VAL A 236 -11.22 8.23 7.97
N ALA A 237 -10.32 8.73 7.13
CA ALA A 237 -10.35 10.11 6.65
C ALA A 237 -10.79 10.13 5.19
N GLU A 238 -11.81 10.94 4.85
CA GLU A 238 -12.34 11.07 3.49
C GLU A 238 -12.49 12.53 3.08
N VAL A 239 -12.10 12.83 1.83
CA VAL A 239 -12.14 14.18 1.26
C VAL A 239 -13.49 14.42 0.58
N HIS A 240 -14.18 15.48 0.97
CA HIS A 240 -15.49 15.89 0.44
C HIS A 240 -15.46 17.32 -0.12
N PRO A 241 -16.45 17.71 -0.96
CA PRO A 241 -16.70 19.11 -1.31
C PRO A 241 -17.01 20.03 -0.12
#